data_AF-A0A972J4V6-F1
#
_entry.id   AF-A0A972J4V6-F1
#
_cell.length_a   1.000
_cell.length_b   1.000
_cell.length_c   1.000
_cell.angle_alpha   90.00
_cell.angle_beta   90.00
_cell.angle_gamma   90.00
#
_symmetry.space_group_name_H-M   'P 1'
#
loop_
_entity.id
_entity.type
_entity.pdbx_description
1 polymer ?
#
loop_
_entity_poly.entity_id
_entity_poly.type
_entity_poly.pdbx_seq_one_letter_code
_entity_poly.pdbx_strand_id
1 'polypeptide(L)'
;MKSATKKRLRILFIAEAVALAHLTRPLLLARSLDPEQYDIHFACANGHEQFLEGTNFAVTSITTVPSRQFLIALAKGFHTYSPKTLQNYVEDDLRLLDKVQPDLVVGDMRQTLGVSAKLRKIPHVAIANFHWSPHAAIKRFPVPENPLEKAIGLRGMGILLRLFQPLLLAFYARPLNHVRRKYGLPPLGDMRHVMTHGDYTLYADIPGLFPSSGMPPN
;
A
#
# COMPACT_ATOMS: atom_id res chain seq x y z
N MET A 1 -16.47 -41.92 -11.50
CA MET A 1 -15.62 -40.75 -11.83
C MET A 1 -15.29 -40.01 -10.56
N LYS A 2 -14.02 -39.98 -10.13
CA LYS A 2 -13.58 -39.11 -9.03
C LYS A 2 -13.63 -37.67 -9.57
N SER A 3 -14.51 -36.84 -9.03
CA SER A 3 -14.51 -35.40 -9.29
C SER A 3 -13.11 -34.88 -8.98
N ALA A 4 -12.38 -34.41 -10.00
CA ALA A 4 -11.12 -33.72 -9.78
C ALA A 4 -11.47 -32.42 -9.06
N THR A 5 -11.26 -32.38 -7.74
CA THR A 5 -11.48 -31.19 -6.94
C THR A 5 -10.64 -30.07 -7.53
N LYS A 6 -11.30 -29.04 -8.08
CA LYS A 6 -10.64 -27.87 -8.65
C LYS A 6 -9.78 -27.25 -7.54
N LYS A 7 -8.46 -27.15 -7.76
CA LYS A 7 -7.54 -26.54 -6.80
C LYS A 7 -7.97 -25.09 -6.57
N ARG A 8 -8.24 -24.73 -5.31
CA ARG A 8 -8.56 -23.34 -4.92
C ARG A 8 -7.37 -22.43 -5.22
N LEU A 9 -7.64 -21.24 -5.73
CA LEU A 9 -6.61 -20.23 -5.97
C LEU A 9 -6.16 -19.65 -4.63
N ARG A 10 -4.84 -19.64 -4.38
CA ARG A 10 -4.29 -19.15 -3.14
C ARG A 10 -4.05 -17.65 -3.21
N ILE A 11 -4.69 -16.89 -2.33
CA ILE A 11 -4.54 -15.44 -2.26
C ILE A 11 -3.92 -15.07 -0.92
N LEU A 12 -2.80 -14.35 -0.96
CA LEU A 12 -2.18 -13.78 0.23
C LEU A 12 -2.58 -12.31 0.35
N PHE A 13 -3.28 -11.97 1.43
CA PHE A 13 -3.53 -10.58 1.83
C PHE A 13 -2.46 -10.13 2.81
N ILE A 14 -1.89 -8.95 2.60
CA ILE A 14 -0.91 -8.33 3.52
C ILE A 14 -1.41 -6.96 3.96
N ALA A 15 -1.67 -6.84 5.27
CA ALA A 15 -2.17 -5.65 5.91
C ALA A 15 -1.05 -4.91 6.68
N GLU A 16 -0.84 -3.64 6.37
CA GLU A 16 -0.02 -2.75 7.18
C GLU A 16 -0.80 -2.27 8.42
N ALA A 17 -0.16 -2.17 9.58
CA ALA A 17 -0.85 -1.86 10.86
C ALA A 17 -0.58 -0.42 11.35
N VAL A 18 -0.36 0.50 10.42
CA VAL A 18 -0.15 1.93 10.72
C VAL A 18 -1.45 2.69 10.99
N ALA A 19 -2.58 2.16 10.53
CA ALA A 19 -3.93 2.58 10.86
C ALA A 19 -4.91 1.43 10.60
N LEU A 20 -6.04 1.39 11.30
CA LEU A 20 -6.99 0.29 11.22
C LEU A 20 -7.57 0.09 9.81
N ALA A 21 -7.70 1.15 9.02
CA ALA A 21 -8.17 1.08 7.64
C ALA A 21 -7.33 0.13 6.75
N HIS A 22 -6.02 0.07 7.00
CA HIS A 22 -5.09 -0.78 6.24
C HIS A 22 -5.15 -2.26 6.64
N LEU A 23 -5.88 -2.58 7.71
CA LEU A 23 -6.27 -3.93 8.07
C LEU A 23 -7.69 -4.24 7.60
N THR A 24 -8.64 -3.34 7.83
CA THR A 24 -10.07 -3.61 7.60
C THR A 24 -10.43 -3.69 6.13
N ARG A 25 -9.81 -2.89 5.26
CA ARG A 25 -10.05 -2.97 3.79
C ARG A 25 -9.63 -4.32 3.19
N PRO A 26 -8.38 -4.81 3.38
CA PRO A 26 -8.02 -6.13 2.90
C PRO A 26 -8.83 -7.24 3.58
N LEU A 27 -9.17 -7.10 4.87
CA LEU A 27 -10.00 -8.07 5.59
C LEU A 27 -11.41 -8.18 4.99
N LEU A 28 -12.06 -7.04 4.72
CA LEU A 28 -13.39 -7.00 4.12
C LEU A 28 -13.38 -7.64 2.74
N LEU A 29 -12.38 -7.31 1.91
CA LEU A 29 -12.21 -7.92 0.60
C LEU A 29 -12.01 -9.44 0.72
N ALA A 30 -11.12 -9.89 1.60
CA ALA A 30 -10.87 -11.31 1.83
C ALA A 30 -12.14 -12.06 2.26
N ARG A 31 -12.97 -11.48 3.14
CA ARG A 31 -14.23 -12.07 3.61
C ARG A 31 -15.31 -12.14 2.53
N SER A 32 -15.23 -11.31 1.51
CA SER A 32 -16.19 -11.31 0.40
C SER A 32 -15.92 -12.40 -0.66
N LEU A 33 -14.75 -13.06 -0.58
CA LEU A 33 -14.35 -14.08 -1.54
C LEU A 33 -14.96 -15.45 -1.20
N ASP A 34 -15.36 -16.18 -2.24
CA ASP A 34 -15.93 -17.52 -2.10
C ASP A 34 -14.88 -18.52 -1.56
N PRO A 35 -15.09 -19.10 -0.36
CA PRO A 35 -14.14 -20.03 0.24
C PRO A 35 -14.02 -21.36 -0.51
N GLU A 36 -14.99 -21.72 -1.35
CA GLU A 36 -14.91 -22.90 -2.22
C GLU A 36 -13.98 -22.68 -3.41
N GLN A 37 -13.73 -21.42 -3.80
CA GLN A 37 -12.88 -21.05 -4.92
C GLN A 37 -11.49 -20.57 -4.49
N TYR A 38 -11.37 -19.95 -3.31
CA TYR A 38 -10.15 -19.28 -2.86
C TYR A 38 -9.63 -19.82 -1.53
N ASP A 39 -8.31 -20.03 -1.46
CA ASP A 39 -7.56 -20.36 -0.26
C ASP A 39 -6.90 -19.09 0.29
N ILE A 40 -7.47 -18.53 1.35
CA ILE A 40 -7.09 -17.22 1.87
C ILE A 40 -6.01 -17.35 2.93
N HIS A 41 -4.88 -16.70 2.68
CA HIS A 41 -3.82 -16.46 3.65
C HIS A 41 -3.84 -14.98 4.01
N PHE A 42 -3.75 -14.66 5.29
CA PHE A 42 -3.83 -13.28 5.77
C PHE A 42 -2.65 -12.96 6.67
N ALA A 43 -1.91 -11.92 6.31
CA ALA A 43 -0.75 -11.46 7.05
C ALA A 43 -1.01 -10.08 7.66
N CYS A 44 -0.87 -9.97 8.98
CA CYS A 44 -1.07 -8.72 9.72
C CYS A 44 -0.08 -8.58 10.87
N ALA A 45 -0.03 -7.41 11.49
CA ALA A 45 0.79 -7.20 12.67
C ALA A 45 0.34 -8.04 13.86
N ASN A 46 1.29 -8.39 14.71
CA ASN A 46 1.03 -9.03 15.99
C ASN A 46 0.10 -8.14 16.86
N GLY A 47 -0.85 -8.75 17.58
CA GLY A 47 -1.88 -8.07 18.36
C GLY A 47 -3.13 -7.65 17.58
N HIS A 48 -3.19 -7.91 16.28
CA HIS A 48 -4.34 -7.62 15.43
C HIS A 48 -5.11 -8.88 14.98
N GLU A 49 -4.68 -10.06 15.41
CA GLU A 49 -5.28 -11.35 15.09
C GLU A 49 -6.75 -11.44 15.55
N GLN A 50 -7.11 -10.70 16.61
CA GLN A 50 -8.49 -10.61 17.11
C GLN A 50 -9.50 -10.15 16.04
N PHE A 51 -9.08 -9.32 15.06
CA PHE A 51 -9.97 -8.90 13.97
C PHE A 51 -10.27 -10.04 12.98
N LEU A 52 -9.44 -11.08 12.97
CA LEU A 52 -9.51 -12.25 12.10
C LEU A 52 -10.22 -13.44 12.77
N GLU A 53 -10.64 -13.31 14.03
CA GLU A 53 -11.42 -14.33 14.72
C GLU A 53 -12.69 -14.70 13.94
N GLY A 54 -13.03 -16.00 13.97
CA GLY A 54 -14.18 -16.55 13.23
C GLY A 54 -13.96 -16.69 11.71
N THR A 55 -12.79 -16.36 11.18
CA THR A 55 -12.44 -16.64 9.78
C THR A 55 -11.76 -18.00 9.63
N ASN A 56 -11.88 -18.59 8.44
CA ASN A 56 -11.15 -19.82 8.07
C ASN A 56 -9.79 -19.51 7.42
N PHE A 57 -9.24 -18.33 7.64
CA PHE A 57 -8.02 -17.86 6.98
C PHE A 57 -6.78 -18.46 7.66
N ALA A 58 -5.75 -18.75 6.85
CA ALA A 58 -4.43 -19.04 7.39
C ALA A 58 -3.74 -17.72 7.78
N VAL A 59 -3.64 -17.44 9.08
CA VAL A 59 -3.10 -16.17 9.60
C VAL A 59 -1.60 -16.28 9.87
N THR A 60 -0.82 -15.30 9.43
CA THR A 60 0.63 -15.19 9.73
C THR A 60 0.96 -13.79 10.24
N SER A 61 1.56 -13.70 11.41
CA SER A 61 2.00 -12.40 11.92
C SER A 61 3.22 -11.87 11.14
N ILE A 62 3.24 -10.58 10.84
CA ILE A 62 4.34 -9.88 10.15
C ILE A 62 4.78 -8.64 10.92
N THR A 63 5.98 -8.17 10.60
CA THR A 63 6.50 -6.90 11.14
C THR A 63 5.88 -5.70 10.40
N THR A 64 5.34 -4.77 11.16
CA THR A 64 4.78 -3.48 10.70
C THR A 64 5.39 -2.33 11.51
N VAL A 65 5.31 -1.10 10.99
CA VAL A 65 5.76 0.07 11.74
C VAL A 65 4.69 0.33 12.80
N PRO A 66 5.07 0.58 14.06
CA PRO A 66 4.09 0.92 15.08
C PRO A 66 3.28 2.16 14.66
N SER A 67 1.94 2.10 14.77
CA SER A 67 1.03 3.21 14.45
C SER A 67 1.50 4.55 15.04
N ARG A 68 1.93 4.56 16.31
CA ARG A 68 2.44 5.78 16.98
C ARG A 68 3.66 6.37 16.27
N GLN A 69 4.60 5.54 15.84
CA GLN A 69 5.79 5.99 15.12
C GLN A 69 5.41 6.57 13.77
N PHE A 70 4.51 5.89 13.05
CA PHE A 70 4.01 6.36 11.76
C PHE A 70 3.32 7.71 11.87
N LEU A 71 2.41 7.89 12.83
CA LEU A 71 1.69 9.14 13.05
C LEU A 71 2.61 10.30 13.44
N ILE A 72 3.63 10.05 14.27
CA ILE A 72 4.63 11.08 14.62
C ILE A 72 5.45 11.49 13.38
N ALA A 73 5.86 10.54 12.55
CA ALA A 73 6.60 10.84 11.32
C ALA A 73 5.74 11.66 10.36
N LEU A 74 4.48 11.25 10.17
CA LEU A 74 3.52 11.94 9.33
C LEU A 74 3.26 13.38 9.81
N ALA A 75 3.02 13.58 11.10
CA ALA A 75 2.79 14.90 11.69
C ALA A 75 4.01 15.84 11.55
N LYS A 76 5.22 15.30 11.51
CA LYS A 76 6.46 16.05 11.29
C LYS A 76 6.80 16.26 9.81
N GLY A 77 6.00 15.71 8.89
CA GLY A 77 6.31 15.71 7.46
C GLY A 77 7.54 14.88 7.09
N PHE A 78 7.97 13.96 7.97
CA PHE A 78 9.08 13.07 7.68
C PHE A 78 8.63 11.84 6.87
N HIS A 79 9.59 11.14 6.27
CA HIS A 79 9.31 9.84 5.68
C HIS A 79 8.74 8.91 6.75
N THR A 80 7.59 8.34 6.47
CA THR A 80 6.91 7.38 7.35
C THR A 80 7.64 6.05 7.43
N TYR A 81 8.45 5.72 6.42
CA TYR A 81 9.31 4.55 6.38
C TYR A 81 10.74 4.94 6.01
N SER A 82 11.71 4.46 6.80
CA SER A 82 13.12 4.58 6.44
C SER A 82 13.49 3.62 5.32
N PRO A 83 14.54 3.89 4.52
CA PRO A 83 15.04 2.92 3.53
C PRO A 83 15.39 1.56 4.15
N LYS A 84 15.91 1.55 5.39
CA LYS A 84 16.22 0.31 6.12
C LYS A 84 14.96 -0.47 6.49
N THR A 85 13.92 0.21 6.94
CA THR A 85 12.60 -0.39 7.23
C THR A 85 12.02 -1.03 5.98
N LEU A 86 11.98 -0.29 4.87
CA LEU A 86 11.48 -0.77 3.59
C LEU A 86 12.30 -1.96 3.07
N GLN A 87 13.62 -1.93 3.22
CA GLN A 87 14.45 -3.08 2.84
C GLN A 87 14.11 -4.31 3.69
N ASN A 88 14.01 -4.17 5.02
CA ASN A 88 13.63 -5.28 5.90
C ASN A 88 12.25 -5.84 5.52
N TYR A 89 11.30 -4.99 5.15
CA TYR A 89 10.00 -5.43 4.65
C TYR A 89 10.10 -6.21 3.35
N VAL A 90 10.93 -5.79 2.39
CA VAL A 90 11.14 -6.58 1.17
C VAL A 90 11.61 -7.98 1.54
N GLU A 91 12.59 -8.12 2.45
CA GLU A 91 13.08 -9.43 2.88
C GLU A 91 12.01 -10.25 3.63
N ASP A 92 11.22 -9.62 4.51
CA ASP A 92 10.10 -10.28 5.21
C ASP A 92 9.02 -10.75 4.22
N ASP A 93 8.64 -9.89 3.29
CA ASP A 93 7.65 -10.17 2.26
C ASP A 93 8.15 -11.32 1.36
N LEU A 94 9.42 -11.33 0.95
CA LEU A 94 10.01 -12.41 0.15
C LEU A 94 9.94 -13.76 0.88
N ARG A 95 10.31 -13.79 2.17
CA ARG A 95 10.21 -15.01 2.99
C ARG A 95 8.77 -15.50 3.11
N LEU A 96 7.82 -14.58 3.26
CA LEU A 96 6.40 -14.92 3.35
C LEU A 96 5.86 -15.45 2.02
N LEU A 97 6.20 -14.81 0.89
CA LEU A 97 5.83 -15.26 -0.45
C LEU A 97 6.41 -16.63 -0.75
N ASP A 98 7.66 -16.91 -0.37
CA ASP A 98 8.30 -18.21 -0.55
C ASP A 98 7.64 -19.32 0.30
N LYS A 99 7.22 -18.98 1.51
CA LYS A 99 6.51 -19.90 2.41
C LYS A 99 5.09 -20.20 1.94
N VAL A 100 4.34 -19.17 1.57
CA VAL A 100 2.92 -19.28 1.23
C VAL A 100 2.73 -19.75 -0.21
N GLN A 101 3.63 -19.38 -1.12
CA GLN A 101 3.52 -19.60 -2.57
C GLN A 101 2.13 -19.22 -3.10
N PRO A 102 1.69 -17.96 -2.95
CA PRO A 102 0.37 -17.55 -3.41
C PRO A 102 0.33 -17.39 -4.93
N ASP A 103 -0.85 -17.62 -5.51
CA ASP A 103 -1.13 -17.36 -6.92
C ASP A 103 -1.37 -15.85 -7.19
N LEU A 104 -1.73 -15.09 -6.13
CA LEU A 104 -1.99 -13.65 -6.14
C LEU A 104 -1.66 -13.06 -4.76
N VAL A 105 -1.03 -11.88 -4.73
CA VAL A 105 -0.85 -11.12 -3.48
C VAL A 105 -1.59 -9.79 -3.52
N VAL A 106 -2.31 -9.48 -2.45
CA VAL A 106 -3.09 -8.25 -2.27
C VAL A 106 -2.50 -7.47 -1.10
N GLY A 107 -2.16 -6.20 -1.31
CA GLY A 107 -1.57 -5.35 -0.28
C GLY A 107 -2.33 -4.04 -0.06
N ASP A 108 -2.44 -3.60 1.18
CA ASP A 108 -2.88 -2.24 1.53
C ASP A 108 -1.77 -1.54 2.31
N MET A 109 -1.29 -0.40 1.79
CA MET A 109 -0.13 0.35 2.33
C MET A 109 1.18 -0.44 2.46
N ARG A 110 1.25 -1.67 1.92
CA ARG A 110 2.47 -2.48 1.87
C ARG A 110 3.23 -2.26 0.56
N GLN A 111 3.78 -1.05 0.38
CA GLN A 111 4.41 -0.59 -0.88
C GLN A 111 5.57 -1.48 -1.37
N THR A 112 6.18 -2.24 -0.45
CA THR A 112 7.28 -3.17 -0.72
C THR A 112 6.84 -4.37 -1.55
N LEU A 113 5.54 -4.67 -1.64
CA LEU A 113 4.99 -5.67 -2.56
C LEU A 113 5.25 -5.33 -4.03
N GLY A 114 5.35 -4.05 -4.38
CA GLY A 114 5.79 -3.61 -5.70
C GLY A 114 7.22 -4.06 -6.05
N VAL A 115 7.98 -4.54 -5.07
CA VAL A 115 9.32 -5.12 -5.22
C VAL A 115 9.27 -6.65 -5.07
N SER A 116 8.82 -7.13 -3.91
CA SER A 116 8.90 -8.55 -3.55
C SER A 116 8.05 -9.44 -4.47
N ALA A 117 6.82 -9.01 -4.80
CA ALA A 117 5.96 -9.75 -5.74
C ALA A 117 6.57 -9.80 -7.14
N LYS A 118 7.18 -8.69 -7.59
CA LYS A 118 7.85 -8.62 -8.90
C LYS A 118 9.04 -9.59 -8.97
N LEU A 119 9.86 -9.66 -7.92
CA LEU A 119 11.00 -10.56 -7.82
C LEU A 119 10.58 -12.04 -7.83
N ARG A 120 9.37 -12.36 -7.36
CA ARG A 120 8.80 -13.71 -7.38
C ARG A 120 7.85 -13.99 -8.54
N LYS A 121 7.63 -13.00 -9.42
CA LYS A 121 6.69 -13.08 -10.55
C LYS A 121 5.27 -13.46 -10.10
N ILE A 122 4.88 -12.99 -8.91
CA ILE A 122 3.53 -13.16 -8.37
C ILE A 122 2.73 -11.91 -8.73
N PRO A 123 1.54 -12.04 -9.34
CA PRO A 123 0.65 -10.91 -9.59
C PRO A 123 0.34 -10.14 -8.30
N HIS A 124 0.49 -8.82 -8.35
CA HIS A 124 0.28 -7.92 -7.21
C HIS A 124 -0.92 -7.00 -7.44
N VAL A 125 -1.85 -7.02 -6.48
CA VAL A 125 -2.98 -6.10 -6.41
C VAL A 125 -2.76 -5.13 -5.26
N ALA A 126 -2.69 -3.83 -5.56
CA ALA A 126 -2.60 -2.79 -4.55
C ALA A 126 -3.98 -2.23 -4.21
N ILE A 127 -4.34 -2.21 -2.93
CA ILE A 127 -5.46 -1.43 -2.41
C ILE A 127 -4.94 -0.03 -2.09
N ALA A 128 -5.55 0.98 -2.67
CA ALA A 128 -5.16 2.37 -2.45
C ALA A 128 -6.39 3.29 -2.39
N ASN A 129 -6.18 4.48 -1.85
CA ASN A 129 -7.14 5.55 -2.11
C ASN A 129 -6.84 6.21 -3.46
N PHE A 130 -7.88 6.50 -4.22
CA PHE A 130 -7.85 7.12 -5.52
C PHE A 130 -7.20 8.50 -5.48
N HIS A 131 -7.37 9.28 -4.42
CA HIS A 131 -6.73 10.59 -4.31
C HIS A 131 -5.19 10.54 -4.29
N TRP A 132 -4.60 9.38 -3.98
CA TRP A 132 -3.15 9.14 -4.11
C TRP A 132 -2.75 8.68 -5.51
N SER A 133 -3.69 8.41 -6.40
CA SER A 133 -3.41 7.96 -7.76
C SER A 133 -2.80 9.07 -8.62
N PRO A 134 -1.86 8.76 -9.53
CA PRO A 134 -1.46 9.69 -10.58
C PRO A 134 -2.62 10.07 -11.51
N HIS A 135 -3.69 9.27 -11.55
CA HIS A 135 -4.90 9.50 -12.35
C HIS A 135 -5.96 10.36 -11.66
N ALA A 136 -5.78 10.70 -10.37
CA ALA A 136 -6.63 11.68 -9.73
C ALA A 136 -6.28 13.08 -10.25
N ALA A 137 -7.26 13.79 -10.80
CA ALA A 137 -7.10 15.16 -11.27
C ALA A 137 -7.05 16.19 -10.12
N ILE A 138 -6.43 15.79 -8.99
CA ILE A 138 -6.22 16.61 -7.81
C ILE A 138 -4.98 17.47 -8.06
N LYS A 139 -5.21 18.75 -8.34
CA LYS A 139 -4.13 19.71 -8.61
C LYS A 139 -3.50 20.28 -7.33
N ARG A 140 -4.18 20.16 -6.19
CA ARG A 140 -3.79 20.81 -4.93
C ARG A 140 -4.02 19.84 -3.78
N PHE A 141 -2.94 19.42 -3.14
CA PHE A 141 -3.05 18.78 -1.84
C PHE A 141 -3.28 19.86 -0.77
N PRO A 142 -4.12 19.59 0.24
CA PRO A 142 -4.29 20.53 1.34
C PRO A 142 -2.94 20.79 2.01
N VAL A 143 -2.71 22.05 2.34
CA VAL A 143 -1.54 22.48 3.12
C VAL A 143 -1.69 21.89 4.51
N PRO A 144 -0.76 21.05 4.99
CA PRO A 144 -0.75 20.67 6.40
C PRO A 144 -0.57 21.93 7.24
N GLU A 145 -1.34 22.09 8.31
CA GLU A 145 -1.14 23.19 9.25
C GLU A 145 0.33 23.20 9.68
N ASN A 146 1.03 24.29 9.37
CA ASN A 146 2.46 24.43 9.62
C ASN A 146 2.71 25.79 10.29
N PRO A 147 3.60 25.89 11.29
CA PRO A 147 3.99 27.17 11.88
C PRO A 147 4.36 28.28 10.86
N LEU A 148 4.91 27.90 9.70
CA LEU A 148 5.22 28.84 8.61
C LEU A 148 3.98 29.53 8.02
N GLU A 149 2.81 28.90 8.10
CA GLU A 149 1.54 29.49 7.66
C GLU A 149 1.24 30.81 8.38
N LYS A 150 1.63 30.92 9.66
CA LYS A 150 1.46 32.14 10.45
C LYS A 150 2.32 33.31 9.95
N ALA A 151 3.41 33.04 9.24
CA ALA A 151 4.36 34.06 8.75
C ALA A 151 4.07 34.51 7.30
N ILE A 152 3.73 33.57 6.41
CA ILE A 152 3.54 33.84 4.97
C ILE A 152 2.07 33.87 4.53
N GLY A 153 1.15 33.56 5.44
CA GLY A 153 -0.29 33.48 5.18
C GLY A 153 -0.69 32.34 4.25
N LEU A 154 -1.97 31.98 4.29
CA LEU A 154 -2.55 30.87 3.51
C LEU A 154 -2.32 31.00 1.99
N ARG A 155 -2.42 32.22 1.44
CA ARG A 155 -2.25 32.46 -0.01
C ARG A 155 -0.79 32.28 -0.46
N GLY A 156 0.17 32.81 0.31
CA GLY A 156 1.60 32.67 0.02
C GLY A 156 2.03 31.20 0.13
N MET A 157 1.61 30.53 1.20
CA MET A 157 1.85 29.10 1.40
C MET A 157 1.26 28.25 0.27
N GLY A 158 0.05 28.59 -0.20
CA GLY A 158 -0.59 27.92 -1.33
C GLY A 158 0.15 28.10 -2.66
N ILE A 159 0.83 29.23 -2.90
CA ILE A 159 1.69 29.42 -4.09
C ILE A 159 2.96 28.59 -3.96
N LEU A 160 3.62 28.70 -2.80
CA LEU A 160 4.87 28.00 -2.51
C LEU A 160 4.70 26.49 -2.66
N LEU A 161 3.69 25.91 -2.03
CA LEU A 161 3.44 24.48 -2.10
C LEU A 161 3.10 24.02 -3.50
N ARG A 162 2.39 24.81 -4.32
CA ARG A 162 2.17 24.44 -5.73
C ARG A 162 3.47 24.33 -6.52
N LEU A 163 4.40 25.25 -6.28
CA LEU A 163 5.70 25.25 -6.98
C LEU A 163 6.57 24.07 -6.52
N PHE A 164 6.57 23.77 -5.23
CA PHE A 164 7.42 22.73 -4.64
C PHE A 164 6.77 21.34 -4.56
N GLN A 165 5.46 21.21 -4.80
CA GLN A 165 4.72 19.95 -4.69
C GLN A 165 5.36 18.80 -5.49
N PRO A 166 5.76 18.97 -6.77
CA PRO A 166 6.42 17.88 -7.52
C PRO A 166 7.71 17.41 -6.83
N LEU A 167 8.50 18.35 -6.28
CA LEU A 167 9.73 18.03 -5.56
C LEU A 167 9.45 17.34 -4.23
N LEU A 168 8.41 17.75 -3.50
CA LEU A 168 7.97 17.11 -2.27
C LEU A 168 7.48 15.68 -2.52
N LEU A 169 6.63 15.48 -3.53
CA LEU A 169 6.15 14.14 -3.91
C LEU A 169 7.31 13.24 -4.36
N ALA A 170 8.26 13.77 -5.14
CA ALA A 170 9.46 13.04 -5.52
C ALA A 170 10.32 12.71 -4.29
N PHE A 171 10.47 13.64 -3.34
CA PHE A 171 11.19 13.44 -2.08
C PHE A 171 10.59 12.30 -1.26
N TYR A 172 9.27 12.23 -1.09
CA TYR A 172 8.61 11.15 -0.36
C TYR A 172 8.76 9.79 -1.02
N ALA A 173 8.89 9.72 -2.34
CA ALA A 173 9.15 8.47 -3.06
C ALA A 173 10.60 7.98 -2.99
N ARG A 174 11.56 8.83 -2.59
CA ARG A 174 12.99 8.50 -2.60
C ARG A 174 13.34 7.21 -1.86
N PRO A 175 12.84 6.94 -0.64
CA PRO A 175 13.20 5.72 0.09
C PRO A 175 12.83 4.44 -0.66
N LEU A 176 11.59 4.33 -1.15
CA LEU A 176 11.17 3.13 -1.89
C LEU A 176 11.90 3.03 -3.23
N ASN A 177 12.05 4.12 -3.97
CA ASN A 177 12.79 4.11 -5.23
C ASN A 177 14.27 3.72 -5.05
N HIS A 178 14.88 4.09 -3.92
CA HIS A 178 16.21 3.63 -3.56
C HIS A 178 16.24 2.11 -3.33
N VAL A 179 15.26 1.58 -2.58
CA VAL A 179 15.12 0.13 -2.36
C VAL A 179 14.90 -0.60 -3.68
N ARG A 180 14.02 -0.11 -4.56
CA ARG A 180 13.78 -0.69 -5.90
C ARG A 180 15.08 -0.85 -6.70
N ARG A 181 15.89 0.21 -6.76
CA ARG A 181 17.19 0.17 -7.45
C ARG A 181 18.14 -0.87 -6.86
N LYS A 182 18.13 -1.05 -5.53
CA LYS A 182 18.95 -2.07 -4.86
C LYS A 182 18.61 -3.49 -5.31
N TYR A 183 17.35 -3.75 -5.67
CA TYR A 183 16.90 -5.03 -6.24
C TYR A 183 16.89 -5.05 -7.78
N GLY A 184 17.55 -4.09 -8.44
CA GLY A 184 17.63 -4.03 -9.91
C GLY A 184 16.33 -3.62 -10.60
N LEU A 185 15.35 -3.08 -9.87
CA LEU A 185 14.09 -2.60 -10.43
C LEU A 185 14.15 -1.09 -10.74
N PRO A 186 13.49 -0.63 -11.82
CA PRO A 186 13.41 0.79 -12.12
C PRO A 186 12.58 1.53 -11.05
N PRO A 187 12.85 2.82 -10.78
CA PRO A 187 12.01 3.64 -9.91
C PRO A 187 10.60 3.81 -10.49
N LEU A 188 9.60 4.04 -9.64
CA LEU A 188 8.19 4.18 -10.04
C LEU A 188 7.76 5.61 -10.35
N GLY A 189 8.58 6.60 -9.98
CA GLY A 189 8.21 8.02 -10.07
C GLY A 189 8.04 8.65 -8.70
N ASP A 190 7.02 9.48 -8.54
CA ASP A 190 6.75 10.23 -7.30
C ASP A 190 5.88 9.45 -6.30
N MET A 191 5.52 10.10 -5.18
CA MET A 191 4.73 9.52 -4.09
C MET A 191 3.44 8.83 -4.56
N ARG A 192 2.77 9.41 -5.56
CA ARG A 192 1.50 8.88 -6.08
C ARG A 192 1.71 7.51 -6.70
N HIS A 193 2.75 7.39 -7.52
CA HIS A 193 3.11 6.13 -8.17
C HIS A 193 3.51 5.08 -7.15
N VAL A 194 4.37 5.41 -6.18
CA VAL A 194 4.81 4.42 -5.18
C VAL A 194 3.69 3.96 -4.26
N MET A 195 2.70 4.81 -3.97
CA MET A 195 1.58 4.48 -3.08
C MET A 195 0.52 3.61 -3.75
N THR A 196 0.36 3.72 -5.07
CA THR A 196 -0.72 3.02 -5.78
C THR A 196 -0.24 1.90 -6.71
N HIS A 197 1.07 1.62 -6.75
CA HIS A 197 1.63 0.66 -7.69
C HIS A 197 1.25 -0.79 -7.37
N GLY A 198 0.60 -1.44 -8.32
CA GLY A 198 0.43 -2.88 -8.45
C GLY A 198 0.33 -3.26 -9.93
N ASP A 199 0.28 -4.55 -10.23
CA ASP A 199 -0.15 -5.02 -11.57
C ASP A 199 -1.63 -4.67 -11.79
N TYR A 200 -2.40 -4.67 -10.70
CA TYR A 200 -3.73 -4.05 -10.62
C TYR A 200 -3.81 -3.14 -9.40
N THR A 201 -4.65 -2.11 -9.48
CA THR A 201 -4.92 -1.21 -8.35
C THR A 201 -6.42 -1.16 -8.08
N LEU A 202 -6.83 -1.55 -6.88
CA LEU A 202 -8.19 -1.43 -6.39
C LEU A 202 -8.33 -0.13 -5.60
N TYR A 203 -9.17 0.78 -6.09
CA TYR A 203 -9.46 2.01 -5.40
C TYR A 203 -10.59 1.82 -4.39
N ALA A 204 -10.32 2.15 -3.13
CA ALA A 204 -11.27 1.98 -2.04
C ALA A 204 -12.32 3.11 -1.92
N ASP A 205 -12.18 4.15 -2.73
CA ASP A 205 -13.06 5.32 -2.70
C ASP A 205 -14.34 5.08 -3.52
N ILE A 206 -15.40 5.81 -3.15
CA ILE A 206 -16.66 5.80 -3.89
C ILE A 206 -16.41 6.31 -5.32
N PRO A 207 -16.93 5.64 -6.38
CA PRO A 207 -16.83 6.12 -7.75
C PRO A 207 -17.33 7.56 -7.89
N GLY A 208 -16.54 8.41 -8.54
CA GLY A 208 -16.86 9.83 -8.75
C GLY A 208 -16.55 10.77 -7.58
N LEU A 209 -16.07 10.27 -6.43
CA LEU A 209 -15.71 11.13 -5.29
C LEU A 209 -14.60 12.14 -5.62
N PHE A 210 -13.64 11.74 -6.46
CA PHE A 210 -12.61 12.62 -6.99
C PHE A 210 -12.62 12.62 -8.52
N PRO A 211 -12.30 13.75 -9.16
CA PRO A 211 -12.21 13.80 -10.62
C PRO A 211 -11.07 12.90 -11.10
N SER A 212 -11.35 12.09 -12.13
CA SER A 212 -10.38 11.19 -12.75
C SER A 212 -9.88 11.75 -14.08
N SER A 213 -8.66 11.38 -14.47
CA SER A 213 -8.06 11.74 -15.76
C SER A 213 -7.12 10.64 -16.22
N GLY A 214 -7.27 10.21 -17.48
CA GLY A 214 -6.38 9.24 -18.12
C GLY A 214 -6.32 7.89 -17.40
N MET A 215 -7.47 7.39 -16.94
CA MET A 215 -7.56 6.06 -16.32
C MET A 215 -7.21 4.97 -17.33
N PRO A 216 -6.60 3.86 -16.88
CA PRO A 216 -6.42 2.69 -17.74
C PRO A 216 -7.80 2.06 -18.07
N PRO A 217 -7.90 1.27 -19.16
CA PRO A 217 -9.18 0.82 -19.73
C PRO A 217 -9.90 -0.29 -18.96
N ASN A 218 -9.39 -0.71 -17.80
CA ASN A 218 -9.77 -1.91 -17.07
C ASN A 218 -10.38 -1.62 -15.70
#